data_AF-A0A0K3B4Y9-F1
#
_entry.id   AF-A0A0K3B4Y9-F1
#
_cell.length_a   1.000
_cell.length_b   1.000
_cell.length_c   1.000
_cell.angle_alpha   90.00
_cell.angle_beta   90.00
_cell.angle_gamma   90.00
#
_symmetry.space_group_name_H-M   'P 1'
#
loop_
_entity.id
_entity.type
_entity.pdbx_description
1 polymer ?
#
loop_
_entity_poly.entity_id
_entity_poly.type
_entity_poly.pdbx_seq_one_letter_code
_entity_poly.pdbx_strand_id
1 'polypeptide(L)' 'MNGHTEWRTSTFSAPNNECVQLAVSTEVTRVRDSKRPETGVLTFDSEQFTTFLTSLKH' A
#
# COMPACT_ATOMS: atom_id res chain seq x y z
N MET A 1 3.02 11.11 -20.56
CA MET A 1 2.08 10.08 -20.06
C MET A 1 2.00 10.27 -18.56
N ASN A 2 0.87 10.78 -18.04
CA ASN A 2 0.74 10.99 -16.60
C ASN A 2 0.65 9.61 -15.93
N GLY A 3 1.76 9.19 -15.30
CA GLY A 3 1.84 7.98 -14.50
C GLY A 3 1.02 8.12 -13.23
N HIS A 4 -0.30 8.17 -13.36
CA HIS A 4 -1.20 8.17 -12.21
C HIS A 4 -1.08 6.82 -11.51
N THR A 5 -0.57 6.87 -10.29
CA THR A 5 -0.52 5.72 -9.39
C THR A 5 -1.95 5.37 -8.98
N GLU A 6 -2.44 4.20 -9.36
CA GLU A 6 -3.79 3.74 -9.03
C GLU A 6 -3.82 3.22 -7.59
N TRP A 7 -4.47 3.98 -6.70
CA TRP A 7 -4.61 3.65 -5.29
C TRP A 7 -5.89 2.88 -5.04
N ARG A 8 -5.78 1.72 -4.40
CA ARG A 8 -6.90 0.91 -3.93
C ARG A 8 -6.97 0.91 -2.40
N THR A 9 -8.11 1.31 -1.86
CA THR A 9 -8.38 1.21 -0.42
C THR A 9 -8.63 -0.24 -0.03
N SER A 10 -8.03 -0.68 1.08
CA SER A 10 -8.31 -1.99 1.66
C SER A 10 -9.77 -2.07 2.11
N THR A 11 -10.45 -3.18 1.82
CA THR A 11 -11.82 -3.46 2.26
C THR A 11 -11.94 -3.65 3.77
N PHE A 12 -10.81 -3.84 4.46
CA PHE A 12 -10.75 -3.87 5.92
C PHE A 12 -10.71 -2.47 6.54
N SER A 13 -10.57 -1.41 5.75
CA SER A 13 -10.57 -0.04 6.26
C SER A 13 -11.96 0.35 6.75
N ALA A 14 -12.06 0.71 8.03
CA ALA A 14 -13.28 1.25 8.62
C ALA A 14 -13.19 2.77 8.81
N PRO A 15 -14.32 3.47 9.06
CA PRO A 15 -14.34 4.90 9.31
C PRO A 15 -13.42 5.37 10.42
N ASN A 16 -12.97 4.50 11.34
CA ASN A 16 -12.10 4.84 12.47
C ASN A 16 -10.91 3.88 12.66
N ASN A 17 -10.69 2.92 11.76
CA ASN A 17 -9.63 1.92 11.96
C ASN A 17 -9.06 1.40 10.63
N GLU A 18 -7.91 0.70 10.72
CA GLU A 18 -7.13 0.09 9.65
C GLU A 18 -6.58 1.04 8.56
N CYS A 19 -7.40 1.91 7.96
CA CYS A 19 -7.01 3.07 7.13
C CYS A 19 -5.88 2.84 6.11
N VAL A 20 -5.89 1.72 5.37
CA VAL A 20 -4.80 1.38 4.42
C VAL A 20 -5.23 1.60 2.98
N GLN A 21 -4.36 2.26 2.21
CA GLN A 21 -4.37 2.25 0.75
C GLN A 21 -3.09 1.63 0.19
N LEU A 22 -3.23 0.88 -0.92
CA LEU A 22 -2.12 0.32 -1.65
C LEU A 22 -2.16 0.73 -3.12
N ALA A 23 -0.99 0.91 -3.72
CA ALA A 23 -0.83 0.95 -5.16
C ALA A 23 0.23 -0.08 -5.55
N VAL A 24 -0.15 -1.00 -6.44
CA VAL A 24 0.68 -2.13 -6.83
C VAL A 24 1.04 -1.99 -8.30
N SER A 25 2.33 -2.04 -8.60
CA SER A 25 2.88 -2.10 -9.94
C SER A 25 3.79 -3.32 -10.08
N THR A 26 4.37 -3.53 -11.26
CA THR A 26 5.32 -4.61 -11.50
C THR A 26 6.64 -4.45 -10.76
N GLU A 27 7.04 -3.21 -10.44
CA GLU A 27 8.35 -2.90 -9.85
C GLU A 27 8.25 -2.60 -8.36
N VAL A 28 7.22 -1.85 -7.97
CA VAL A 28 7.05 -1.37 -6.60
C VAL A 28 5.63 -1.55 -6.08
N THR A 29 5.53 -1.77 -4.77
CA THR A 29 4.31 -1.63 -4.01
C THR A 29 4.41 -0.44 -3.07
N ARG A 30 3.39 0.42 -3.10
CA ARG A 30 3.28 1.59 -2.23
C ARG A 30 2.15 1.39 -1.24
N VAL A 31 2.37 1.77 0.01
CA VAL A 31 1.40 1.68 1.11
C VAL A 31 1.33 3.04 1.81
N ARG A 32 0.11 3.50 2.10
CA ARG A 32 -0.10 4.76 2.84
C ARG A 32 -1.39 4.73 3.67
N ASP A 33 -1.53 5.72 4.54
CA ASP A 33 -2.77 6.02 5.24
C ASP A 33 -3.83 6.54 4.24
N SER A 34 -5.02 5.95 4.25
CA SER A 34 -6.11 6.30 3.33
C SER A 34 -6.80 7.64 3.67
N LYS A 35 -6.70 8.10 4.91
CA LYS A 35 -7.29 9.36 5.40
C LYS A 35 -6.29 10.51 5.43
N ARG A 36 -5.00 10.21 5.59
CA ARG A 36 -3.91 11.19 5.62
C ARG A 36 -2.83 10.87 4.59
N PRO A 37 -3.17 10.77 3.30
CA PRO A 37 -2.23 10.37 2.24
C PRO A 37 -1.00 11.27 2.10
N GLU A 38 -1.08 12.51 2.59
CA GLU A 38 -0.02 13.51 2.60
C GLU A 38 1.05 13.25 3.67
N THR A 39 0.76 12.42 4.67
CA THR A 39 1.69 12.17 5.79
C THR A 39 2.88 11.29 5.42
N GLY A 40 2.78 10.57 4.30
CA GLY A 40 3.88 9.78 3.76
C GLY A 40 3.43 8.56 2.99
N VAL A 41 4.37 7.99 2.23
CA VAL A 41 4.17 6.76 1.46
C VAL A 41 5.34 5.82 1.75
N LEU A 42 5.04 4.62 2.23
CA LEU A 42 6.01 3.53 2.29
C LEU A 42 6.11 2.91 0.90
N THR A 43 7.31 2.79 0.35
CA THR A 43 7.56 2.18 -0.95
C THR A 43 8.49 1.00 -0.78
N PHE A 44 8.07 -0.15 -1.31
CA PHE A 44 8.82 -1.39 -1.32
C PHE A 44 9.04 -1.79 -2.77
N ASP A 45 10.20 -2.34 -3.10
CA ASP A 45 10.32 -3.12 -4.33
C ASP A 45 9.50 -4.42 -4.23
N SER A 46 9.30 -5.09 -5.36
CA SER A 46 8.48 -6.31 -5.43
C SER A 46 9.02 -7.46 -4.55
N GLU A 47 10.33 -7.58 -4.39
CA GLU A 47 10.97 -8.66 -3.61
C GLU A 47 10.81 -8.42 -2.11
N GLN A 48 11.04 -7.19 -1.66
CA GLN A 48 10.83 -6.74 -0.30
C GLN A 48 9.38 -6.92 0.13
N PHE A 49 8.43 -6.54 -0.72
CA PHE A 49 7.01 -6.69 -0.40
C PHE A 49 6.59 -8.16 -0.31
N THR A 50 7.10 -9.02 -1.20
CA THR A 50 6.86 -10.47 -1.15
C THR A 50 7.45 -11.09 0.12
N THR A 51 8.66 -10.69 0.49
CA THR A 51 9.32 -11.14 1.72
C THR A 51 8.52 -10.72 2.95
N PHE A 52 8.08 -9.46 3.00
CA PHE A 52 7.21 -8.95 4.06
C PHE A 52 5.93 -9.79 4.18
N LEU A 53 5.19 -10.01 3.08
CA LEU A 53 3.99 -10.83 3.10
C LEU A 53 4.25 -12.27 3.53
N THR A 54 5.38 -12.85 3.15
CA THR A 54 5.77 -14.20 3.55
C THR A 54 6.04 -14.28 5.04
N SER A 55 6.67 -13.25 5.63
CA SER A 55 6.93 -13.19 7.07
C SER A 55 5.66 -13.11 7.93
N LEU A 56 4.54 -12.65 7.36
CA LEU A 56 3.24 -12.54 8.04
C LEU A 56 2.39 -13.81 7.98
N LYS A 57 2.74 -14.75 7.10
CA LYS A 57 2.03 -16.03 6.97
C LYS A 57 2.54 -16.98 8.06
N HIS A 58 1.71 -17.20 9.08
CA HIS A 58 1.88 -18.25 10.07
C HIS A 58 0.93 -19.41 9.79
#